data_AF-A0A4Y2AP82-F1
#
_entry.id   AF-A0A4Y2AP82-F1
#
_cell.length_a   1.000
_cell.length_b   1.000
_cell.length_c   1.000
_cell.angle_alpha   90.00
_cell.angle_beta   90.00
_cell.angle_gamma   90.00
#
_symmetry.space_group_name_H-M   'P 1'
#
loop_
_entity.id
_entity.type
_entity.pdbx_description
1 polymer ?
#
loop_
_entity_poly.entity_id
_entity_poly.type
_entity_poly.pdbx_seq_one_letter_code
_entity_poly.pdbx_strand_id
1 'polypeptide(L)'
;MEEQSKANANIEKLNSEQRYAVYKVLHAIYEYQTDMPKCFFLDGPAGTGKTFVYSTLLHAIRGKGDQAIAVASTGIAATLLSGGRTAHSIFKIPLTLNATSTCNLKPNTSEAKILLDAKFQAALKNRLWSHFFVMKLTENMRAFDSEKEFASWLLHVGEGESGEKIQLPPFCYPEIQDPVQQLFSDIDFKTVTPEELKGRAILTVTNDLSMQINNHVLECMPGNEVIYENIDNIVSNDPQDQLAYTEEFLNTLTPTGMPPHKLRLKPGAIIMLLRNLEPSKGLCNGTRLIVIQLQKNVSGKKKLVLIITMNPISYLEYLSFHLIVICRFNSSVNNFPLD
;
A
#
# COMPACT_ATOMS: atom_id res chain seq x y z
N MET A 1 -6.50 -25.83 -7.88
CA MET A 1 -5.71 -26.59 -6.89
C MET A 1 -4.92 -25.69 -5.96
N GLU A 2 -4.11 -24.75 -6.47
CA GLU A 2 -3.31 -23.85 -5.62
C GLU A 2 -4.15 -22.97 -4.66
N GLU A 3 -5.18 -22.29 -5.17
CA GLU A 3 -6.08 -21.46 -4.35
C GLU A 3 -6.78 -22.25 -3.24
N GLN A 4 -7.21 -23.48 -3.53
CA GLN A 4 -7.85 -24.35 -2.53
C GLN A 4 -6.87 -24.78 -1.43
N SER A 5 -5.61 -25.06 -1.79
CA SER A 5 -4.56 -25.37 -0.81
C SER A 5 -4.29 -24.17 0.12
N LYS A 6 -4.17 -22.97 -0.45
CA LYS A 6 -4.03 -21.72 0.33
C LYS A 6 -5.22 -21.48 1.26
N ALA A 7 -6.44 -21.73 0.77
CA ALA A 7 -7.65 -21.63 1.59
C ALA A 7 -7.59 -22.57 2.80
N ASN A 8 -7.27 -23.85 2.58
CA ASN A 8 -7.21 -24.84 3.66
C ASN A 8 -6.15 -24.47 4.70
N ALA A 9 -4.95 -24.09 4.26
CA ALA A 9 -3.87 -23.66 5.15
C ALA A 9 -4.22 -22.40 5.98
N ASN A 10 -5.00 -21.47 5.40
CA ASN A 10 -5.45 -20.29 6.13
C ASN A 10 -6.55 -20.62 7.15
N ILE A 11 -7.49 -21.50 6.80
CA ILE A 11 -8.62 -21.89 7.66
C ILE A 11 -8.13 -22.49 8.99
N GLU A 12 -7.07 -23.29 8.95
CA GLU A 12 -6.45 -23.88 10.15
C GLU A 12 -5.92 -22.83 11.13
N LYS A 13 -5.51 -21.65 10.63
CA LYS A 13 -4.94 -20.56 11.42
C LYS A 13 -5.96 -19.55 11.94
N LEU A 14 -7.23 -19.65 11.53
CA LEU A 14 -8.27 -18.73 11.98
C LEU A 14 -8.60 -18.95 13.45
N ASN A 15 -8.71 -17.86 14.20
CA ASN A 15 -9.33 -17.89 15.53
C ASN A 15 -10.86 -18.12 15.43
N SER A 16 -11.55 -18.23 16.56
CA SER A 16 -12.98 -18.56 16.61
C SER A 16 -13.87 -17.53 15.90
N GLU A 17 -13.63 -16.23 16.11
CA GLU A 17 -14.42 -15.14 15.50
C GLU A 17 -14.19 -15.04 13.99
N GLN A 18 -12.94 -15.14 13.55
CA GLN A 18 -12.56 -15.14 12.14
C GLN A 18 -13.14 -16.37 11.43
N ARG A 19 -13.07 -17.54 12.06
CA ARG A 19 -13.63 -18.80 11.54
C ARG A 19 -15.14 -18.71 11.41
N TYR A 20 -15.83 -18.16 12.41
CA TYR A 20 -17.26 -17.89 12.33
C TYR A 20 -17.58 -16.98 11.13
N ALA A 21 -16.84 -15.89 10.95
CA ALA A 21 -17.06 -14.97 9.83
C ALA A 21 -16.86 -15.65 8.47
N VAL A 22 -15.79 -16.43 8.31
CA VAL A 22 -15.52 -17.18 7.07
C VAL A 22 -16.64 -18.16 6.77
N TYR A 23 -17.03 -19.00 7.74
CA TYR A 23 -18.07 -20.00 7.51
C TYR A 23 -19.44 -19.39 7.29
N LYS A 24 -19.79 -18.29 7.99
CA LYS A 24 -21.08 -17.62 7.79
C LYS A 24 -21.25 -17.11 6.36
N VAL A 25 -20.19 -16.52 5.79
CA VAL A 25 -20.19 -16.05 4.39
C VAL A 25 -20.22 -17.23 3.41
N LEU A 26 -19.39 -18.26 3.62
CA LEU A 26 -19.39 -19.43 2.74
C LEU A 26 -20.75 -20.16 2.75
N HIS A 27 -21.37 -20.30 3.92
CA HIS A 27 -22.71 -20.87 4.05
C HIS A 27 -23.75 -20.02 3.29
N ALA A 28 -23.68 -18.69 3.37
CA ALA A 28 -24.59 -17.82 2.61
C ALA A 28 -24.41 -17.92 1.08
N ILE A 29 -23.21 -18.26 0.61
CA ILE A 29 -22.90 -18.42 -0.82
C ILE A 29 -23.34 -19.79 -1.34
N TYR A 30 -23.14 -20.86 -0.56
CA TYR A 30 -23.28 -22.23 -1.03
C TYR A 30 -24.54 -22.94 -0.54
N GLU A 31 -25.12 -22.51 0.59
CA GLU A 31 -26.35 -23.07 1.13
C GLU A 31 -27.50 -22.10 0.84
N TYR A 32 -28.28 -22.43 -0.20
CA TYR A 32 -29.40 -21.61 -0.64
C TYR A 32 -30.58 -21.72 0.35
N GLN A 33 -30.57 -20.85 1.36
CA GLN A 33 -31.73 -20.55 2.18
C GLN A 33 -32.23 -19.14 1.85
N THR A 34 -33.54 -18.99 1.68
CA THR A 34 -34.20 -17.75 1.24
C THR A 34 -34.01 -16.56 2.18
N ASP A 35 -33.63 -16.80 3.44
CA ASP A 35 -33.50 -15.78 4.49
C ASP A 35 -32.05 -15.44 4.89
N MET A 36 -31.05 -15.94 4.14
CA MET A 36 -29.66 -15.64 4.48
C MET A 36 -29.26 -14.22 4.03
N PRO A 37 -28.49 -13.49 4.87
CA PRO A 37 -28.00 -12.17 4.51
C PRO A 37 -27.07 -12.26 3.29
N LYS A 38 -27.21 -11.31 2.36
CA LYS A 38 -26.39 -11.21 1.15
C LYS A 38 -25.26 -10.18 1.27
N CYS A 39 -25.38 -9.28 2.25
CA CYS A 39 -24.41 -8.24 2.52
C CYS A 39 -23.81 -8.47 3.91
N PHE A 40 -22.50 -8.62 3.99
CA PHE A 40 -21.77 -8.86 5.23
C PHE A 40 -20.79 -7.73 5.49
N PHE A 41 -20.74 -7.28 6.74
CA PHE A 41 -19.72 -6.35 7.19
C PHE A 41 -18.87 -6.99 8.27
N LEU A 42 -17.55 -6.94 8.08
CA LEU A 42 -16.59 -7.41 9.06
C LEU A 42 -15.99 -6.20 9.77
N ASP A 43 -16.47 -5.99 11.00
CA ASP A 43 -16.01 -4.93 11.89
C ASP A 43 -14.87 -5.43 12.76
N GLY A 44 -13.98 -4.54 13.16
CA GLY A 44 -12.95 -4.86 14.14
C GLY A 44 -11.80 -3.86 14.12
N PRO A 45 -11.09 -3.69 15.25
CA PRO A 45 -9.93 -2.80 15.34
C PRO A 45 -8.76 -3.16 14.41
N ALA A 46 -7.75 -2.30 14.34
CA ALA A 46 -6.50 -2.63 13.67
C ALA A 46 -5.84 -3.86 14.34
N GLY A 47 -5.26 -4.75 13.54
CA GLY A 47 -4.59 -5.95 14.06
C GLY A 47 -5.49 -7.18 14.27
N THR A 48 -6.82 -7.07 14.13
CA THR A 48 -7.73 -8.21 14.34
C THR A 48 -7.80 -9.23 13.20
N GLY A 49 -7.01 -9.05 12.14
CA GLY A 49 -6.92 -10.02 11.03
C GLY A 49 -8.02 -9.92 9.97
N LYS A 50 -8.73 -8.78 9.84
CA LYS A 50 -9.74 -8.57 8.77
C LYS A 50 -9.23 -8.92 7.37
N THR A 51 -8.03 -8.46 7.01
CA THR A 51 -7.40 -8.77 5.71
C THR A 51 -7.17 -10.27 5.53
N PHE A 52 -6.78 -10.96 6.60
CA PHE A 52 -6.58 -12.41 6.57
C PHE A 52 -7.90 -13.15 6.34
N VAL A 53 -9.00 -12.69 6.94
CA VAL A 53 -10.36 -13.22 6.67
C VAL A 53 -10.75 -13.00 5.21
N TYR A 54 -10.59 -11.78 4.67
CA TYR A 54 -10.89 -11.50 3.26
C TYR A 54 -10.04 -12.35 2.31
N SER A 55 -8.74 -12.48 2.57
CA SER A 55 -7.84 -13.32 1.79
C SER A 55 -8.28 -14.79 1.80
N THR A 56 -8.65 -15.31 2.98
CA THR A 56 -9.15 -16.67 3.13
C THR A 56 -10.44 -16.92 2.34
N LEU A 57 -11.39 -15.98 2.39
CA LEU A 57 -12.63 -16.06 1.61
C LEU A 57 -12.36 -16.04 0.10
N LEU A 58 -11.48 -15.16 -0.36
CA LEU A 58 -11.10 -15.08 -1.78
C LEU A 58 -10.51 -16.41 -2.27
N HIS A 59 -9.56 -16.98 -1.52
CA HIS A 59 -8.95 -18.26 -1.84
C HIS A 59 -9.97 -19.41 -1.81
N ALA A 60 -10.86 -19.45 -0.82
CA ALA A 60 -11.87 -20.50 -0.70
C ALA A 60 -12.89 -20.48 -1.84
N ILE A 61 -13.39 -19.30 -2.23
CA ILE A 61 -14.38 -19.16 -3.30
C ILE A 61 -13.74 -19.46 -4.66
N ARG A 62 -12.55 -18.89 -4.93
CA ARG A 62 -11.81 -19.15 -6.18
C ARG A 62 -11.31 -20.58 -6.27
N GLY A 63 -10.96 -21.20 -5.15
CA GLY A 63 -10.57 -22.61 -5.05
C GLY A 63 -11.68 -23.57 -5.51
N LYS A 64 -12.95 -23.18 -5.33
CA LYS A 64 -14.14 -23.89 -5.83
C LYS A 64 -14.50 -23.54 -7.29
N GLY A 65 -13.74 -22.68 -7.95
CA GLY A 65 -13.96 -22.27 -9.35
C GLY A 65 -14.91 -21.08 -9.52
N ASP A 66 -15.37 -20.46 -8.43
CA ASP A 66 -16.28 -19.32 -8.48
C ASP A 66 -15.53 -17.97 -8.59
N GLN A 67 -16.23 -16.95 -9.09
CA GLN A 67 -15.70 -15.59 -9.19
C GLN A 67 -15.82 -14.83 -7.87
N ALA A 68 -14.67 -14.34 -7.36
CA ALA A 68 -14.59 -13.48 -6.18
C ALA A 68 -13.72 -12.25 -6.47
N ILE A 69 -14.28 -11.05 -6.25
CA ILE A 69 -13.63 -9.78 -6.61
C ILE A 69 -13.19 -9.05 -5.34
N ALA A 70 -11.90 -8.71 -5.30
CA ALA A 70 -11.30 -7.93 -4.23
C ALA A 70 -11.16 -6.46 -4.64
N VAL A 71 -11.81 -5.58 -3.89
CA VAL A 71 -11.78 -4.13 -4.14
C VAL A 71 -11.33 -3.37 -2.90
N ALA A 72 -10.44 -2.40 -3.08
CA ALA A 72 -10.00 -1.51 -2.01
C ALA A 72 -10.04 -0.03 -2.43
N SER A 73 -10.00 0.89 -1.46
CA SER A 73 -9.97 2.33 -1.73
C SER A 73 -8.62 2.79 -2.28
N THR A 74 -7.51 2.24 -1.78
CA THR A 74 -6.13 2.59 -2.17
C THR A 74 -5.41 1.44 -2.86
N GLY A 75 -4.38 1.76 -3.66
CA GLY A 75 -3.57 0.76 -4.35
C GLY A 75 -2.86 -0.21 -3.40
N ILE A 76 -2.30 0.31 -2.30
CA ILE A 76 -1.62 -0.48 -1.27
C ILE A 76 -2.58 -1.46 -0.58
N ALA A 77 -3.80 -1.02 -0.25
CA ALA A 77 -4.78 -1.93 0.33
C ALA A 77 -5.23 -3.01 -0.68
N ALA A 78 -5.27 -2.66 -1.96
CA ALA A 78 -5.60 -3.62 -3.02
C ALA A 78 -4.52 -4.70 -3.19
N THR A 79 -3.24 -4.37 -3.06
CA THR A 79 -2.14 -5.36 -3.17
C THR A 79 -2.14 -6.40 -2.05
N LEU A 80 -2.76 -6.10 -0.90
CA LEU A 80 -2.89 -7.06 0.20
C LEU A 80 -3.92 -8.17 -0.08
N LEU A 81 -4.71 -8.04 -1.14
CA LEU A 81 -5.71 -9.02 -1.54
C LEU A 81 -5.31 -9.65 -2.87
N SER A 82 -5.36 -10.98 -2.97
CA SER A 82 -5.05 -11.68 -4.21
C SER A 82 -5.92 -11.16 -5.36
N GLY A 83 -5.29 -10.69 -6.44
CA GLY A 83 -5.97 -10.08 -7.59
C GLY A 83 -6.73 -8.78 -7.27
N GLY A 84 -6.43 -8.14 -6.13
CA GLY A 84 -7.09 -6.94 -5.67
C GLY A 84 -6.80 -5.73 -6.55
N ARG A 85 -7.83 -4.89 -6.73
CA ARG A 85 -7.75 -3.64 -7.52
C ARG A 85 -8.45 -2.52 -6.78
N THR A 86 -8.13 -1.28 -7.14
CA THR A 86 -8.82 -0.12 -6.54
C THR A 86 -10.26 0.00 -7.05
N ALA A 87 -11.15 0.56 -6.24
CA ALA A 87 -12.54 0.85 -6.62
C ALA A 87 -12.61 1.68 -7.92
N HIS A 88 -11.73 2.68 -8.04
CA HIS A 88 -11.59 3.49 -9.25
C HIS A 88 -11.25 2.63 -10.50
N SER A 89 -10.37 1.64 -10.34
CA SER A 89 -9.94 0.78 -11.46
C SER A 89 -11.01 -0.24 -11.88
N ILE A 90 -11.69 -0.83 -10.90
CA ILE A 90 -12.73 -1.86 -11.09
C ILE A 90 -14.02 -1.26 -11.63
N PHE A 91 -14.54 -0.25 -10.93
CA PHE A 91 -15.83 0.35 -11.28
C PHE A 91 -15.70 1.49 -12.30
N LYS A 92 -14.49 1.81 -12.78
CA LYS A 92 -14.23 2.93 -13.71
C LYS A 92 -14.78 4.26 -13.19
N ILE A 93 -14.57 4.53 -11.90
CA ILE A 93 -14.99 5.78 -11.26
C ILE A 93 -14.08 6.91 -11.77
N PRO A 94 -14.64 8.02 -12.29
CA PRO A 94 -13.84 9.17 -12.73
C PRO A 94 -13.10 9.80 -11.55
N LEU A 95 -11.87 10.27 -11.79
CA LEU A 95 -11.04 10.94 -10.78
C LEU A 95 -11.54 12.37 -10.47
N THR A 96 -12.12 13.02 -11.48
CA THR A 96 -12.79 14.31 -11.35
C THR A 96 -14.28 14.06 -11.17
N LEU A 97 -14.77 14.30 -9.96
CA LEU A 97 -16.18 14.12 -9.60
C LEU A 97 -16.93 15.44 -9.74
N ASN A 98 -18.15 15.36 -10.24
CA ASN A 98 -19.18 16.40 -10.24
C ASN A 98 -20.51 15.79 -9.76
N ALA A 99 -21.52 16.63 -9.53
CA ALA A 99 -22.80 16.20 -8.97
C ALA A 99 -23.55 15.13 -9.82
N THR A 100 -23.18 14.97 -11.08
CA THR A 100 -23.76 13.98 -12.02
C THR A 100 -22.82 12.83 -12.34
N SER A 101 -21.68 12.72 -11.65
CA SER A 101 -20.68 11.70 -11.93
C SER A 101 -21.20 10.31 -11.61
N THR A 102 -21.09 9.43 -12.59
CA THR A 102 -21.45 8.02 -12.49
C THR A 102 -20.24 7.16 -12.86
N CYS A 103 -20.28 5.87 -12.52
CA CYS A 103 -19.26 4.93 -12.97
C CYS A 103 -19.29 4.79 -14.50
N ASN A 104 -18.13 4.83 -15.15
CA ASN A 104 -18.01 4.69 -16.62
C ASN A 104 -18.02 3.21 -17.07
N LEU A 105 -18.77 2.36 -16.38
CA LEU A 105 -18.91 0.95 -16.69
C LEU A 105 -20.09 0.73 -17.63
N LYS A 106 -19.84 0.22 -18.84
CA LYS A 106 -20.89 -0.08 -19.80
C LYS A 106 -21.46 -1.50 -19.54
N PRO A 107 -22.79 -1.70 -19.47
CA PRO A 107 -23.41 -2.99 -19.12
C PRO A 107 -22.98 -4.18 -19.99
N ASN A 108 -22.65 -3.95 -21.26
CA ASN A 108 -22.34 -5.01 -22.23
C ASN A 108 -20.84 -5.35 -22.33
N THR A 109 -20.04 -4.91 -21.37
CA THR A 109 -18.59 -5.19 -21.35
C THR A 109 -18.27 -6.49 -20.63
N SER A 110 -17.15 -7.12 -20.99
CA SER A 110 -16.58 -8.26 -20.25
C SER A 110 -16.43 -7.97 -18.76
N GLU A 111 -16.04 -6.74 -18.44
CA GLU A 111 -15.83 -6.25 -17.08
C GLU A 111 -17.14 -6.14 -16.30
N ALA A 112 -18.22 -5.68 -16.95
CA ALA A 112 -19.54 -5.64 -16.34
C ALA A 112 -20.09 -7.05 -16.10
N LYS A 113 -19.85 -8.01 -17.01
CA LYS A 113 -20.21 -9.42 -16.79
C LYS A 113 -19.50 -10.02 -15.58
N ILE A 114 -18.19 -9.76 -15.44
CA ILE A 114 -17.42 -10.20 -14.26
C ILE A 114 -18.04 -9.68 -12.96
N LEU A 115 -18.51 -8.42 -12.95
CA LEU A 115 -19.18 -7.83 -11.78
C LEU A 115 -20.56 -8.44 -11.50
N LEU A 116 -21.31 -8.82 -12.54
CA LEU A 116 -22.61 -9.48 -12.42
C LEU A 116 -22.49 -10.93 -11.96
N ASP A 117 -21.45 -11.63 -12.41
CA ASP A 117 -21.21 -13.05 -12.12
C ASP A 117 -20.48 -13.27 -10.79
N ALA A 118 -20.00 -12.20 -10.14
CA ALA A 118 -19.27 -12.28 -8.88
C ALA A 118 -20.21 -12.63 -7.72
N LYS A 119 -19.91 -13.76 -7.06
CA LYS A 119 -20.64 -14.22 -5.85
C LYS A 119 -20.22 -13.47 -4.58
N PHE A 120 -19.10 -12.75 -4.62
CA PHE A 120 -18.57 -12.01 -3.49
C PHE A 120 -17.86 -10.73 -3.92
N GLN A 121 -18.20 -9.63 -3.25
CA GLN A 121 -17.56 -8.33 -3.40
C GLN A 121 -17.29 -7.76 -2.00
N ALA A 122 -16.04 -7.40 -1.72
CA ALA A 122 -15.66 -6.71 -0.48
C ALA A 122 -15.52 -5.21 -0.76
N ALA A 123 -16.23 -4.36 0.01
CA ALA A 123 -16.17 -2.91 -0.08
C ALA A 123 -16.31 -2.25 1.31
N LEU A 124 -15.73 -1.06 1.49
CA LEU A 124 -15.75 -0.31 2.76
C LEU A 124 -16.60 0.97 2.61
N LYS A 125 -17.59 1.13 3.52
CA LYS A 125 -18.50 2.27 3.78
C LYS A 125 -19.56 2.65 2.72
N ASN A 126 -20.85 2.66 3.12
CA ASN A 126 -21.99 3.32 2.43
C ASN A 126 -23.20 3.51 3.40
N ARG A 127 -24.17 4.38 3.06
CA ARG A 127 -25.51 4.55 3.66
C ARG A 127 -26.37 3.28 3.68
N LEU A 128 -25.97 2.24 2.94
CA LEU A 128 -26.65 0.93 2.90
C LEU A 128 -26.38 0.07 4.15
N TRP A 129 -25.69 0.59 5.17
CA TRP A 129 -25.23 -0.16 6.33
C TRP A 129 -26.33 -0.88 7.12
N SER A 130 -27.54 -0.33 7.13
CA SER A 130 -28.72 -0.97 7.74
C SER A 130 -29.06 -2.33 7.13
N HIS A 131 -28.54 -2.64 5.94
CA HIS A 131 -28.77 -3.90 5.24
C HIS A 131 -27.60 -4.89 5.37
N PHE A 132 -26.55 -4.55 6.13
CA PHE A 132 -25.39 -5.42 6.32
C PHE A 132 -25.52 -6.24 7.60
N PHE A 133 -25.27 -7.54 7.50
CA PHE A 133 -25.05 -8.38 8.66
C PHE A 133 -23.63 -8.12 9.21
N VAL A 134 -23.55 -7.50 10.38
CA VAL A 134 -22.28 -7.11 11.01
C VAL A 134 -21.72 -8.26 11.84
N MET A 135 -20.48 -8.64 11.55
CA MET A 135 -19.69 -9.58 12.33
C MET A 135 -18.51 -8.83 12.93
N LYS A 136 -18.24 -9.02 14.22
CA LYS A 136 -17.17 -8.31 14.94
C LYS A 136 -15.98 -9.21 15.18
N LEU A 137 -14.78 -8.65 15.02
CA LEU A 137 -13.52 -9.23 15.47
C LEU A 137 -12.97 -8.35 16.59
N THR A 138 -12.70 -8.96 17.74
CA THR A 138 -12.28 -8.28 18.96
C THR A 138 -10.83 -8.61 19.34
N GLU A 139 -10.35 -9.81 19.01
CA GLU A 139 -9.01 -10.25 19.37
C GLU A 139 -7.94 -9.59 18.49
N ASN A 140 -6.98 -8.89 19.12
CA ASN A 140 -5.82 -8.33 18.43
C ASN A 140 -4.77 -9.43 18.22
N MET A 141 -4.55 -9.80 16.95
CA MET A 141 -3.62 -10.85 16.55
C MET A 141 -2.22 -10.31 16.20
N ARG A 142 -2.03 -8.98 16.23
CA ARG A 142 -0.79 -8.32 15.81
C ARG A 142 0.06 -7.89 17.00
N ALA A 143 -0.57 -7.41 18.06
CA ALA A 143 0.12 -6.94 19.25
C ALA A 143 0.69 -8.14 20.03
N PHE A 144 1.94 -8.03 20.48
CA PHE A 144 2.52 -8.97 21.42
C PHE A 144 1.81 -8.87 22.78
N ASP A 145 1.92 -9.90 23.62
CA ASP A 145 1.32 -9.90 24.96
C ASP A 145 1.76 -8.69 25.80
N SER A 146 3.02 -8.26 25.65
CA SER A 146 3.59 -7.07 26.29
C SER A 146 3.01 -5.74 25.77
N GLU A 147 2.36 -5.74 24.60
CA GLU A 147 1.86 -4.54 23.93
C GLU A 147 0.32 -4.40 24.05
N LYS A 148 -0.35 -5.38 24.65
CA LYS A 148 -1.82 -5.40 24.77
C LYS A 148 -2.37 -4.17 25.49
N GLU A 149 -1.68 -3.70 26.52
CA GLU A 149 -2.07 -2.49 27.26
C GLU A 149 -2.04 -1.25 26.34
N PHE A 150 -0.97 -1.08 25.57
CA PHE A 150 -0.87 0.01 24.60
C PHE A 150 -1.91 -0.10 23.49
N ALA A 151 -2.12 -1.31 22.95
CA ALA A 151 -3.15 -1.55 21.94
C ALA A 151 -4.55 -1.20 22.45
N SER A 152 -4.84 -1.50 23.72
CA SER A 152 -6.10 -1.15 24.37
C SER A 152 -6.20 0.37 24.58
N TRP A 153 -5.17 1.03 25.10
CA TRP A 153 -5.14 2.49 25.23
C TRP A 153 -5.37 3.20 23.89
N LEU A 154 -4.70 2.75 22.82
CA LEU A 154 -4.85 3.30 21.48
C LEU A 154 -6.27 3.15 20.94
N LEU A 155 -6.96 2.06 21.30
CA LEU A 155 -8.36 1.85 20.96
C LEU A 155 -9.26 2.89 21.62
N HIS A 156 -9.13 3.09 22.94
CA HIS A 156 -9.90 4.09 23.69
C HIS A 156 -9.68 5.50 23.14
N VAL A 157 -8.45 5.82 22.71
CA VAL A 157 -8.13 7.09 22.02
C VAL A 157 -8.88 7.18 20.68
N GLY A 158 -8.84 6.13 19.87
CA GLY A 158 -9.48 6.09 18.55
C GLY A 158 -11.01 6.12 18.59
N GLU A 159 -11.62 5.62 19.66
CA GLU A 159 -13.08 5.65 19.91
C GLU A 159 -13.56 6.98 20.50
N GLY A 160 -12.64 7.89 20.82
CA GLY A 160 -12.96 9.21 21.36
C GLY A 160 -13.28 9.20 22.86
N GLU A 161 -12.95 8.11 23.57
CA GLU A 161 -13.23 7.95 25.00
C GLU A 161 -12.22 8.68 25.90
N SER A 162 -11.14 9.21 25.33
CA SER A 162 -10.04 9.87 26.05
C SER A 162 -10.25 11.37 26.33
N GLY A 163 -11.41 11.93 26.00
CA GLY A 163 -11.69 13.36 26.13
C GLY A 163 -10.88 14.24 25.15
N GLU A 164 -10.90 15.57 25.35
CA GLU A 164 -10.23 16.53 24.44
C GLU A 164 -8.70 16.52 24.54
N LYS A 165 -8.14 16.06 25.66
CA LYS A 165 -6.70 16.03 25.91
C LYS A 165 -6.23 14.60 26.18
N ILE A 166 -5.44 14.08 25.25
CA ILE A 166 -4.86 12.74 25.35
C ILE A 166 -3.54 12.84 26.13
N GLN A 167 -3.45 12.12 27.25
CA GLN A 167 -2.17 11.92 27.94
C GLN A 167 -1.42 10.77 27.28
N LEU A 168 -0.24 11.06 26.72
CA LEU A 168 0.59 10.03 26.11
C LEU A 168 1.30 9.22 27.21
N PRO A 169 1.34 7.88 27.09
CA PRO A 169 2.10 7.04 28.02
C PRO A 169 3.59 7.39 28.03
N PRO A 170 4.31 7.18 29.14
CA PRO A 170 5.74 7.50 29.24
C PRO A 170 6.60 6.85 28.16
N PHE A 171 6.28 5.63 27.73
CA PHE A 171 7.01 4.93 26.67
C PHE A 171 6.88 5.57 25.28
N CYS A 172 5.93 6.49 25.08
CA CYS A 172 5.84 7.29 23.86
C CYS A 172 6.91 8.42 23.81
N TYR A 173 7.65 8.64 24.90
CA TYR A 173 8.72 9.62 25.00
C TYR A 173 10.07 8.89 25.09
N PRO A 174 10.69 8.52 23.95
CA PRO A 174 11.97 7.84 23.96
C PRO A 174 13.09 8.73 24.52
N GLU A 175 14.10 8.13 25.16
CA GLU A 175 15.28 8.87 25.63
C GLU A 175 16.02 9.55 24.47
N ILE A 176 16.14 8.85 23.34
CA ILE A 176 16.70 9.38 22.09
C ILE A 176 15.58 10.05 21.30
N GLN A 177 15.67 11.37 21.14
CA GLN A 177 14.66 12.18 20.44
C GLN A 177 14.85 12.20 18.92
N ASP A 178 16.05 11.90 18.43
CA ASP A 178 16.31 11.77 16.99
C ASP A 178 15.79 10.40 16.52
N PRO A 179 14.72 10.36 15.68
CA PRO A 179 14.11 9.10 15.26
C PRO A 179 15.05 8.26 14.39
N VAL A 180 16.01 8.87 13.70
CA VAL A 180 17.00 8.13 12.90
C VAL A 180 18.00 7.45 13.82
N GLN A 181 18.54 8.15 14.81
CA GLN A 181 19.42 7.53 15.81
C GLN A 181 18.68 6.48 16.63
N GLN A 182 17.44 6.76 17.04
CA GLN A 182 16.64 5.82 17.80
C GLN A 182 16.42 4.51 17.03
N LEU A 183 16.13 4.58 15.74
CA LEU A 183 15.75 3.41 14.94
C LEU A 183 16.93 2.73 14.22
N PHE A 184 18.05 3.42 13.99
CA PHE A 184 19.16 2.93 13.18
C PHE A 184 20.52 2.98 13.88
N SER A 185 20.59 3.31 15.19
CA SER A 185 21.87 3.35 15.93
C SER A 185 22.57 1.99 16.02
N ASP A 186 21.82 0.89 15.96
CA ASP A 186 22.31 -0.48 15.97
C ASP A 186 22.65 -1.02 14.57
N ILE A 187 22.43 -0.22 13.52
CA ILE A 187 22.66 -0.63 12.13
C ILE A 187 23.99 -0.07 11.62
N ASP A 188 24.86 -0.98 11.17
CA ASP A 188 25.96 -0.62 10.28
C ASP A 188 25.49 -0.63 8.83
N PHE A 189 25.19 0.55 8.29
CA PHE A 189 24.75 0.70 6.91
C PHE A 189 25.77 0.18 5.86
N LYS A 190 27.03 -0.14 6.23
CA LYS A 190 28.01 -0.77 5.32
C LYS A 190 27.77 -2.25 5.09
N THR A 191 27.21 -2.93 6.07
CA THR A 191 27.01 -4.38 6.06
C THR A 191 25.53 -4.76 6.16
N VAL A 192 24.63 -3.76 6.23
CA VAL A 192 23.21 -3.95 6.43
C VAL A 192 22.57 -4.87 5.38
N THR A 193 21.78 -5.81 5.88
CA THR A 193 20.99 -6.76 5.11
C THR A 193 19.52 -6.32 5.00
N PRO A 194 18.78 -6.78 3.97
CA PRO A 194 17.33 -6.57 3.88
C PRO A 194 16.58 -7.03 5.15
N GLU A 195 17.07 -8.09 5.80
CA GLU A 195 16.52 -8.67 7.02
C GLU A 195 16.67 -7.74 8.22
N GLU A 196 17.79 -7.03 8.36
CA GLU A 196 18.02 -6.07 9.45
C GLU A 196 17.20 -4.79 9.29
N LEU A 197 16.88 -4.41 8.05
CA LEU A 197 15.99 -3.29 7.73
C LEU A 197 14.52 -3.65 7.88
N LYS A 198 14.19 -4.94 7.94
CA LYS A 198 12.80 -5.40 8.05
C LYS A 198 12.20 -4.94 9.37
N GLY A 199 10.96 -4.45 9.31
CA GLY A 199 10.21 -3.99 10.49
C GLY A 199 10.57 -2.59 10.98
N ARG A 200 11.55 -1.91 10.35
CA ARG A 200 11.93 -0.54 10.70
C ARG A 200 11.22 0.46 9.80
N ALA A 201 10.50 1.41 10.41
CA ALA A 201 9.88 2.51 9.69
C ALA A 201 9.72 3.74 10.57
N ILE A 202 9.92 4.92 9.99
CA ILE A 202 9.63 6.21 10.62
C ILE A 202 8.37 6.79 10.00
N LEU A 203 7.43 7.19 10.87
CA LEU A 203 6.14 7.76 10.56
C LEU A 203 6.17 9.28 10.74
N THR A 204 5.76 10.04 9.72
CA THR A 204 5.62 11.50 9.83
C THR A 204 4.24 11.94 9.38
N VAL A 205 3.81 13.09 9.89
CA VAL A 205 2.52 13.71 9.54
C VAL A 205 2.55 14.46 8.20
N THR A 206 3.73 14.89 7.75
CA THR A 206 3.90 15.62 6.48
C THR A 206 4.95 14.96 5.59
N ASN A 207 4.79 15.17 4.28
CA ASN A 207 5.73 14.69 3.26
C ASN A 207 7.09 15.39 3.36
N ASP A 208 7.10 16.69 3.69
CA ASP A 208 8.35 17.46 3.81
C ASP A 208 9.23 16.92 4.94
N LEU A 209 8.64 16.64 6.11
CA LEU A 209 9.36 16.02 7.21
C LEU A 209 9.81 14.59 6.85
N SER A 210 8.98 13.82 6.14
CA SER A 210 9.38 12.50 5.63
C SER A 210 10.61 12.62 4.74
N MET A 211 10.64 13.60 3.85
CA MET A 211 11.75 13.82 2.93
C MET A 211 13.03 14.24 3.65
N GLN A 212 12.93 15.11 4.66
CA GLN A 212 14.06 15.49 5.51
C GLN A 212 14.65 14.28 6.25
N ILE A 213 13.81 13.46 6.87
CA ILE A 213 14.25 12.24 7.56
C ILE A 213 14.88 11.24 6.58
N ASN A 214 14.26 11.04 5.41
CA ASN A 214 14.79 10.15 4.37
C ASN A 214 16.17 10.60 3.89
N ASN A 215 16.38 11.91 3.71
CA ASN A 215 17.69 12.46 3.35
C ASN A 215 18.71 12.28 4.48
N HIS A 216 18.29 12.44 5.73
CA HIS A 216 19.18 12.22 6.88
C HIS A 216 19.62 10.74 6.97
N VAL A 217 18.71 9.80 6.76
CA VAL A 217 19.06 8.36 6.66
C VAL A 217 20.06 8.13 5.53
N LEU A 218 19.83 8.70 4.34
CA LEU A 218 20.75 8.59 3.21
C LEU A 218 22.15 9.15 3.52
N GLU A 219 22.26 10.21 4.32
CA GLU A 219 23.53 10.78 4.74
C GLU A 219 24.33 9.82 5.64
N CYS A 220 23.64 9.07 6.51
CA CYS A 220 24.23 8.02 7.33
C CYS A 220 24.63 6.76 6.53
N MET A 221 24.03 6.53 5.37
CA MET A 221 24.37 5.39 4.51
C MET A 221 25.75 5.56 3.84
N PRO A 222 26.55 4.50 3.71
CA PRO A 222 27.82 4.51 3.01
C PRO A 222 27.62 4.50 1.49
N GLY A 223 28.73 4.68 0.78
CA GLY A 223 28.72 4.72 -0.67
C GLY A 223 28.44 6.11 -1.22
N ASN A 224 28.73 6.27 -2.52
CA ASN A 224 28.59 7.54 -3.20
C ASN A 224 27.13 7.82 -3.52
N GLU A 225 26.70 9.03 -3.19
CA GLU A 225 25.39 9.53 -3.59
C GLU A 225 25.33 9.77 -5.10
N VAL A 226 24.20 9.44 -5.69
CA VAL A 226 23.82 9.84 -7.05
C VAL A 226 22.58 10.71 -6.97
N ILE A 227 22.67 11.89 -7.58
CA ILE A 227 21.56 12.84 -7.69
C ILE A 227 20.97 12.73 -9.09
N TYR A 228 19.65 12.54 -9.15
CA TYR A 228 18.86 12.58 -10.36
C TYR A 228 17.98 13.82 -10.31
N GLU A 229 18.17 14.72 -11.27
CA GLU A 229 17.40 15.96 -11.37
C GLU A 229 16.31 15.80 -12.44
N ASN A 230 15.09 16.23 -12.12
CA ASN A 230 14.01 16.30 -13.10
C ASN A 230 14.24 17.51 -14.03
N ILE A 231 13.81 17.39 -15.28
CA ILE A 231 13.81 18.51 -16.23
C ILE A 231 12.36 18.93 -16.42
N ASP A 232 11.92 19.87 -15.60
CA ASP A 232 10.62 20.51 -15.75
C ASP A 232 10.73 21.64 -16.78
N ASN A 233 9.81 21.69 -17.75
CA ASN A 233 9.73 22.78 -18.72
C ASN A 233 8.34 23.41 -18.64
N ILE A 234 8.29 24.74 -18.72
CA ILE A 234 7.03 25.48 -18.83
C ILE A 234 6.46 25.23 -20.23
N VAL A 235 5.27 24.64 -20.28
CA VAL A 235 4.51 24.48 -21.53
C VAL A 235 3.41 25.54 -21.53
N SER A 236 3.80 26.82 -21.64
CA SER A 236 2.88 27.94 -21.85
C SER A 236 3.43 28.87 -22.93
N ASN A 237 2.52 29.31 -23.80
CA ASN A 237 2.79 30.31 -24.84
C ASN A 237 2.56 31.74 -24.33
N ASP A 238 2.09 31.91 -23.09
CA ASP A 238 1.88 33.21 -22.49
C ASP A 238 3.20 33.75 -21.89
N PRO A 239 3.71 34.91 -22.33
CA PRO A 239 4.89 35.54 -21.75
C PRO A 239 4.74 35.89 -20.26
N GLN A 240 3.52 36.09 -19.76
CA GLN A 240 3.26 36.37 -18.34
C GLN A 240 3.47 35.13 -17.47
N ASP A 241 3.10 33.93 -17.96
CA ASP A 241 3.33 32.68 -17.25
C ASP A 241 4.83 32.37 -17.11
N GLN A 242 5.62 32.68 -18.15
CA GLN A 242 7.08 32.50 -18.13
C GLN A 242 7.77 33.42 -17.11
N LEU A 243 7.17 34.57 -16.79
CA LEU A 243 7.64 35.49 -15.76
C LEU A 243 7.11 35.14 -14.35
N ALA A 244 5.91 34.58 -14.27
CA ALA A 244 5.25 34.23 -13.01
C ALA A 244 5.79 32.93 -12.39
N TYR A 245 6.22 31.97 -13.21
CA TYR A 245 6.73 30.68 -12.76
C TYR A 245 8.21 30.53 -13.10
N THR A 246 9.09 30.89 -12.17
CA THR A 246 10.53 30.68 -12.35
C THR A 246 10.88 29.19 -12.29
N GLU A 247 11.99 28.79 -12.93
CA GLU A 247 12.50 27.41 -12.79
C GLU A 247 12.76 27.05 -11.32
N GLU A 248 13.26 27.99 -10.52
CA GLU A 248 13.46 27.81 -9.07
C GLU A 248 12.14 27.51 -8.35
N PHE A 249 11.05 28.21 -8.68
CA PHE A 249 9.73 27.95 -8.13
C PHE A 249 9.23 26.56 -8.53
N LEU A 250 9.36 26.17 -9.80
CA LEU A 250 8.97 24.84 -10.27
C LEU A 250 9.75 23.72 -9.58
N ASN A 251 11.05 23.94 -9.36
CA ASN A 251 11.93 22.99 -8.68
C ASN A 251 11.55 22.77 -7.20
N THR A 252 10.76 23.67 -6.60
CA THR A 252 10.22 23.50 -5.24
C THR A 252 8.96 22.63 -5.19
N LEU A 253 8.28 22.43 -6.33
CA LEU A 253 7.01 21.72 -6.37
C LEU A 253 7.23 20.20 -6.29
N THR A 254 6.55 19.56 -5.33
CA THR A 254 6.48 18.09 -5.24
C THR A 254 5.03 17.63 -5.21
N PRO A 255 4.31 17.68 -6.35
CA PRO A 255 2.91 17.30 -6.39
C PRO A 255 2.71 15.82 -6.09
N THR A 256 1.54 15.46 -5.55
CA THR A 256 1.20 14.10 -5.15
C THR A 256 1.41 13.09 -6.30
N GLY A 257 2.17 12.03 -6.05
CA GLY A 257 2.47 11.00 -7.06
C GLY A 257 3.58 11.38 -8.05
N MET A 258 4.29 12.47 -7.79
CA MET A 258 5.54 12.83 -8.46
C MET A 258 6.73 12.79 -7.50
N PRO A 259 7.92 12.50 -8.03
CA PRO A 259 9.14 12.59 -7.25
C PRO A 259 9.56 14.05 -7.01
N PRO A 260 10.39 14.31 -5.99
CA PRO A 260 10.99 15.63 -5.83
C PRO A 260 11.88 15.97 -7.02
N HIS A 261 12.08 17.25 -7.28
CA HIS A 261 12.93 17.74 -8.37
C HIS A 261 14.36 17.17 -8.28
N LYS A 262 14.93 17.12 -7.08
CA LYS A 262 16.21 16.44 -6.80
C LYS A 262 15.96 15.16 -6.04
N LEU A 263 16.20 14.04 -6.71
CA LEU A 263 16.21 12.74 -6.09
C LEU A 263 17.64 12.33 -5.74
N ARG A 264 17.90 12.14 -4.45
CA ARG A 264 19.16 11.61 -3.92
C ARG A 264 19.01 10.10 -3.69
N LEU A 265 19.95 9.28 -4.17
CA LEU A 265 19.95 7.83 -3.96
C LEU A 265 21.37 7.29 -3.68
N LYS A 266 21.44 6.17 -2.97
CA LYS A 266 22.64 5.36 -2.75
C LYS A 266 22.32 3.87 -2.95
N PRO A 267 23.29 3.03 -3.36
CA PRO A 267 23.15 1.58 -3.23
C PRO A 267 22.82 1.20 -1.78
N GLY A 268 21.95 0.21 -1.60
CA GLY A 268 21.36 -0.21 -0.33
C GLY A 268 20.10 0.56 0.08
N ALA A 269 19.80 1.72 -0.53
CA ALA A 269 18.64 2.52 -0.13
C ALA A 269 17.33 1.79 -0.42
N ILE A 270 16.40 1.81 0.52
CA ILE A 270 15.02 1.36 0.27
C ILE A 270 14.34 2.43 -0.58
N ILE A 271 13.49 2.03 -1.51
CA ILE A 271 12.62 2.93 -2.29
C ILE A 271 11.21 2.32 -2.42
N MET A 272 10.24 3.15 -2.77
CA MET A 272 8.86 2.77 -3.05
C MET A 272 8.45 3.27 -4.45
N LEU A 273 7.80 2.39 -5.21
CA LEU A 273 7.20 2.77 -6.48
C LEU A 273 6.02 3.71 -6.26
N LEU A 274 5.99 4.83 -6.97
CA LEU A 274 4.85 5.76 -6.96
C LEU A 274 3.82 5.47 -8.06
N ARG A 275 4.11 4.53 -8.96
CA ARG A 275 3.29 4.20 -10.13
C ARG A 275 3.32 2.71 -10.40
N ASN A 276 2.27 2.24 -11.06
CA ASN A 276 2.21 0.87 -11.55
C ASN A 276 3.14 0.73 -12.75
N LEU A 277 4.14 -0.16 -12.65
CA LEU A 277 5.06 -0.48 -13.73
C LEU A 277 4.66 -1.80 -14.38
N GLU A 278 4.57 -2.86 -13.59
CA GLU A 278 4.21 -4.21 -14.06
C GLU A 278 3.37 -4.94 -12.99
N PRO A 279 2.05 -4.68 -12.92
CA PRO A 279 1.19 -5.25 -11.89
C PRO A 279 1.14 -6.77 -11.86
N SER A 280 1.31 -7.43 -13.01
CA SER A 280 1.35 -8.90 -13.12
C SER A 280 2.53 -9.52 -12.34
N LYS A 281 3.60 -8.76 -12.10
CA LYS A 281 4.77 -9.16 -11.31
C LYS A 281 4.80 -8.52 -9.93
N GLY A 282 3.71 -7.87 -9.50
CA GLY A 282 3.63 -7.18 -8.22
C GLY A 282 4.34 -5.82 -8.16
N LEU A 283 4.82 -5.28 -9.28
CA LEU A 283 5.46 -3.96 -9.35
C LEU A 283 4.40 -2.84 -9.48
N CYS A 284 3.68 -2.62 -8.39
CA CYS A 284 2.59 -1.65 -8.26
C CYS A 284 3.01 -0.39 -7.48
N ASN A 285 2.21 0.67 -7.56
CA ASN A 285 2.32 1.80 -6.63
C ASN A 285 2.23 1.29 -5.18
N GLY A 286 3.22 1.65 -4.35
CA GLY A 286 3.37 1.16 -2.99
C GLY A 286 4.42 0.07 -2.80
N THR A 287 4.94 -0.51 -3.89
CA THR A 287 5.91 -1.62 -3.81
C THR A 287 7.25 -1.11 -3.30
N ARG A 288 7.78 -1.75 -2.24
CA ARG A 288 9.09 -1.45 -1.67
C ARG A 288 10.20 -2.28 -2.32
N LEU A 289 11.33 -1.65 -2.57
CA LEU A 289 12.46 -2.23 -3.27
C LEU A 289 13.78 -1.72 -2.68
N ILE A 290 14.91 -2.37 -2.97
CA ILE A 290 16.25 -2.00 -2.48
C ILE A 290 17.15 -1.66 -3.67
N VAL A 291 17.77 -0.48 -3.66
CA VAL A 291 18.70 -0.05 -4.70
C VAL A 291 19.95 -0.94 -4.68
N ILE A 292 20.15 -1.80 -5.68
CA ILE A 292 21.41 -2.57 -5.79
C ILE A 292 22.49 -1.80 -6.53
N GLN A 293 22.13 -1.11 -7.62
CA GLN A 293 23.08 -0.36 -8.44
C GLN A 293 22.45 0.93 -8.97
N LEU A 294 23.28 1.97 -9.10
CA LEU A 294 22.90 3.25 -9.70
C LEU A 294 23.80 3.52 -10.90
N GLN A 295 23.18 3.91 -12.02
CA GLN A 295 23.90 4.30 -13.23
C GLN A 295 23.56 5.74 -13.59
N LYS A 296 24.58 6.49 -14.03
CA LYS A 296 24.42 7.82 -14.64
C LYS A 296 24.33 7.63 -16.15
N ASN A 297 23.32 8.20 -16.78
CA ASN A 297 23.26 8.20 -18.23
C ASN A 297 24.40 9.05 -18.80
N VAL A 298 25.16 8.47 -19.72
CA VAL A 298 26.13 9.20 -20.55
C VAL A 298 25.36 9.77 -21.75
N SER A 299 25.31 11.10 -21.81
CA SER A 299 24.95 12.00 -22.93
C SER A 299 23.71 11.69 -23.81
N GLY A 300 22.74 12.62 -23.79
CA GLY A 300 21.94 12.98 -24.98
C GLY A 300 20.58 12.33 -25.17
N LYS A 301 20.17 11.34 -24.34
CA LYS A 301 18.79 10.79 -24.41
C LYS A 301 18.07 10.94 -23.08
N LYS A 302 16.95 11.66 -23.11
CA LYS A 302 16.02 12.01 -22.02
C LYS A 302 15.30 10.80 -21.39
N LYS A 303 16.03 9.76 -20.98
CA LYS A 303 15.44 8.55 -20.37
C LYS A 303 16.35 8.01 -19.29
N LEU A 304 16.00 8.22 -18.01
CA LEU A 304 16.57 7.46 -16.90
C LEU A 304 16.38 5.96 -17.18
N VAL A 305 17.47 5.20 -17.23
CA VAL A 305 17.42 3.73 -17.15
C VAL A 305 18.01 3.38 -15.80
N LEU A 306 17.13 3.15 -14.84
CA LEU A 306 17.49 2.66 -13.52
C LEU A 306 17.54 1.12 -13.64
N ILE A 307 18.73 0.54 -13.84
CA ILE A 307 18.90 -0.91 -13.68
C ILE A 307 19.05 -1.13 -12.20
N ILE A 308 17.92 -1.43 -11.56
CA ILE A 308 17.96 -1.96 -10.22
C ILE A 308 17.67 -3.44 -10.31
N THR A 309 18.67 -4.26 -10.05
CA THR A 309 18.44 -5.62 -9.60
C THR A 309 17.71 -5.50 -8.28
N MET A 310 16.52 -6.08 -8.16
CA MET A 310 15.68 -5.93 -6.98
C MET A 310 15.42 -7.29 -6.38
N ASN A 311 15.70 -7.47 -5.09
CA ASN A 311 15.07 -8.53 -4.34
C ASN A 311 13.72 -8.00 -3.83
N PRO A 312 12.58 -8.65 -4.16
CA PRO A 312 11.33 -8.31 -3.51
C PRO A 312 11.50 -8.54 -2.01
N ILE A 313 11.21 -7.52 -1.19
CA ILE A 313 11.10 -7.72 0.25
C ILE A 313 9.77 -8.42 0.48
N SER A 314 9.79 -9.76 0.50
CA SER A 314 8.62 -10.62 0.65
C SER A 314 7.93 -10.50 2.03
N TYR A 315 8.42 -9.64 2.92
CA TYR A 315 8.07 -9.66 4.34
C TYR A 315 7.92 -8.28 4.98
N LEU A 316 7.26 -7.35 4.31
CA LEU A 316 6.70 -6.16 4.97
C LEU A 316 5.23 -6.03 4.59
N GLU A 317 4.44 -7.03 4.98
CA GLU A 317 3.01 -6.80 5.13
C GLU A 317 2.83 -5.77 6.26
N TYR A 318 2.02 -4.75 6.00
CA TYR A 318 1.63 -3.73 6.99
C TYR A 318 2.72 -2.73 7.35
N LEU A 319 2.75 -1.63 6.60
CA LEU A 319 3.04 -0.25 7.03
C LEU A 319 3.13 0.59 5.75
N SER A 320 2.46 1.72 5.66
CA SER A 320 2.36 2.54 4.43
C SER A 320 3.35 3.70 4.49
N PHE A 321 4.41 3.80 3.67
CA PHE A 321 5.31 4.99 3.67
C PHE A 321 5.82 5.42 2.31
N HIS A 322 5.78 6.73 2.07
CA HIS A 322 6.46 7.38 0.96
C HIS A 322 7.98 7.28 1.13
N LEU A 323 8.60 6.54 0.21
CA LEU A 323 10.01 6.59 -0.08
C LEU A 323 10.10 6.57 -1.60
N ILE A 324 10.54 7.64 -2.25
CA ILE A 324 10.27 7.88 -3.69
C ILE A 324 11.46 7.33 -4.51
N VAL A 325 11.36 6.59 -5.63
CA VAL A 325 11.17 7.02 -7.05
C VAL A 325 11.06 5.83 -8.02
N ILE A 326 10.23 5.96 -9.08
CA ILE A 326 10.58 5.77 -10.53
C ILE A 326 9.48 6.45 -11.39
N CYS A 327 9.89 7.27 -12.36
CA CYS A 327 9.06 7.77 -13.46
C CYS A 327 9.16 6.85 -14.71
N ARG A 328 8.02 6.72 -15.42
CA ARG A 328 7.76 6.10 -16.75
C ARG A 328 8.87 5.25 -17.41
N PHE A 329 8.56 3.96 -17.64
CA PHE A 329 9.19 3.15 -18.69
C PHE A 329 8.26 3.00 -19.91
N ASN A 330 8.79 3.27 -21.10
CA ASN A 330 8.29 2.65 -22.34
C ASN A 330 9.08 1.35 -22.53
N SER A 331 8.35 0.25 -22.61
CA SER A 331 8.85 -1.10 -22.80
C SER A 331 9.64 -1.26 -24.09
N SER A 332 10.85 -1.83 -23.97
CA SER A 332 11.33 -2.84 -24.92
C SER A 332 12.06 -3.89 -24.10
N VAL A 333 11.34 -4.99 -23.82
CA VAL A 333 11.90 -6.21 -23.25
C VAL A 333 12.88 -6.77 -24.26
N ASN A 334 14.17 -6.73 -23.96
CA ASN A 334 15.15 -7.56 -24.65
C ASN A 334 15.91 -8.35 -23.58
N ASN A 335 15.60 -9.65 -23.58
CA ASN A 335 16.31 -10.80 -23.03
C ASN A 335 17.55 -10.51 -22.16
N PHE A 336 17.46 -10.86 -20.88
CA PHE A 336 18.65 -11.21 -20.10
C PHE A 336 18.94 -12.70 -20.26
N PRO A 337 20.17 -13.09 -20.64
CA PRO A 337 20.64 -14.44 -20.46
C PRO A 337 20.85 -14.69 -18.95
N LEU A 338 20.36 -15.83 -18.49
CA LEU A 338 20.73 -16.39 -17.20
C LEU A 338 22.07 -17.10 -17.41
N ASP A 339 23.11 -16.62 -16.75
CA ASP A 339 24.27 -17.43 -16.37
C ASP A 339 24.41 -17.37 -14.85
#